data_AF-A0A535D7W3-F1
#
_entry.id   AF-A0A535D7W3-F1
#
_cell.length_a   1.000
_cell.length_b   1.000
_cell.length_c   1.000
_cell.angle_alpha   90.00
_cell.angle_beta   90.00
_cell.angle_gamma   90.00
#
_symmetry.space_group_name_H-M   'P 1'
#
loop_
_entity.id
_entity.type
_entity.pdbx_description
1 polymer ?
#
loop_
_entity_poly.entity_id
_entity_poly.type
_entity_poly.pdbx_seq_one_letter_code
_entity_poly.pdbx_strand_id
1 'polypeptide(L)' 'MLSNDVAAIDGATAIYTDVWASMGQEDQRATRREIFAPYQVNQRLMDAAQGAVFLHCLPAHRGEEVTDEVMDGPRSIV' A
#
# COMPACT_ATOMS: atom_id res chain seq x y z
N MET A 1 -1.62 -14.88 8.66
CA MET A 1 -1.96 -13.86 9.70
C MET A 1 -2.17 -12.55 8.97
N LEU A 2 -3.24 -11.82 9.30
CA LEU A 2 -3.51 -10.48 8.74
C LEU A 2 -3.17 -9.46 9.82
N SER A 3 -2.41 -8.42 9.48
CA SER A 3 -2.01 -7.35 10.38
C SER A 3 -1.86 -6.05 9.60
N ASN A 4 -2.14 -4.92 10.25
CA ASN A 4 -1.83 -3.58 9.75
C ASN A 4 -0.63 -2.95 10.50
N ASP A 5 0.04 -3.70 11.38
CA ASP A 5 1.25 -3.21 12.05
C ASP A 5 2.45 -3.24 11.08
N VAL A 6 2.79 -2.07 10.54
CA VAL A 6 3.92 -1.88 9.63
C VAL A 6 5.25 -2.25 10.29
N ALA A 7 5.37 -2.15 11.61
CA ALA A 7 6.59 -2.55 12.31
C ALA A 7 6.79 -4.07 12.34
N ALA A 8 5.72 -4.85 12.12
CA ALA A 8 5.73 -6.31 12.09
C ALA A 8 5.66 -6.88 10.66
N ILE A 9 6.18 -6.13 9.67
CA ILE A 9 6.09 -6.50 8.24
C ILE A 9 7.13 -7.54 7.80
N ASP A 10 8.20 -7.73 8.59
CA ASP A 10 9.20 -8.76 8.33
C ASP A 10 8.56 -10.16 8.36
N GLY A 11 8.96 -11.00 7.40
CA GLY A 11 8.36 -12.32 7.19
C GLY A 11 6.97 -12.32 6.52
N ALA A 12 6.43 -11.17 6.13
CA ALA A 12 5.22 -11.13 5.30
C ALA A 12 5.47 -11.78 3.93
N THR A 13 4.49 -12.55 3.44
CA THR A 13 4.55 -13.18 2.10
C THR A 13 3.86 -12.34 1.03
N ALA A 14 2.92 -11.50 1.43
CA ALA A 14 2.22 -10.59 0.55
C ALA A 14 1.86 -9.31 1.29
N ILE A 15 1.91 -8.18 0.59
CA ILE A 15 1.44 -6.88 1.05
C ILE A 15 0.28 -6.47 0.15
N TYR A 16 -0.83 -6.08 0.77
CA TYR A 16 -2.06 -5.71 0.09
C TYR A 16 -2.47 -4.31 0.54
N THR A 17 -2.82 -3.45 -0.42
CA THR A 17 -3.43 -2.15 -0.13
C THR A 17 -4.58 -1.86 -1.08
N ASP A 18 -5.37 -0.86 -0.73
CA ASP A 18 -6.46 -0.28 -1.51
C ASP A 18 -6.45 1.25 -1.33
N VAL A 19 -7.25 1.95 -2.12
CA VAL A 19 -7.46 3.39 -2.03
C VAL A 19 -7.83 3.82 -0.63
N TRP A 20 -7.24 4.93 -0.17
CA TRP A 20 -7.50 5.44 1.18
C TRP A 20 -8.89 6.04 1.34
N ALA A 21 -9.47 6.60 0.27
CA ALA A 21 -10.84 7.09 0.22
C ALA A 21 -11.60 6.34 -0.88
N SER A 22 -12.63 5.59 -0.49
CA SER A 22 -13.44 4.82 -1.43
C SER A 22 -14.54 5.68 -2.05
N MET A 23 -15.35 5.08 -2.92
CA MET A 23 -16.50 5.75 -3.53
C MET A 23 -17.45 6.28 -2.45
N GLY A 24 -17.81 7.56 -2.55
CA GLY A 24 -18.65 8.26 -1.57
C GLY A 24 -17.91 8.81 -0.35
N GLN A 25 -16.57 8.85 -0.39
CA GLN A 25 -15.70 9.42 0.66
C GLN A 25 -14.73 10.47 0.10
N GLU A 26 -15.03 11.05 -1.06
CA GLU A 26 -14.15 11.95 -1.80
C GLU A 26 -13.83 13.23 -1.01
N ASP A 27 -14.78 13.71 -0.23
CA ASP A 27 -14.67 14.82 0.72
C ASP A 27 -13.70 14.54 1.88
N GLN A 28 -13.43 13.26 2.17
CA GLN A 28 -12.47 12.85 3.21
C GLN A 28 -11.05 12.64 2.68
N ARG A 29 -10.82 12.75 1.37
CA ARG A 29 -9.55 12.38 0.74
C ARG A 29 -8.34 13.11 1.32
N ALA A 30 -8.46 14.43 1.56
CA ALA A 30 -7.37 15.23 2.13
C ALA A 30 -7.01 14.78 3.55
N THR A 31 -8.01 14.66 4.43
CA THR A 31 -7.81 14.20 5.82
C THR A 31 -7.24 12.79 5.87
N ARG A 32 -7.76 11.88 5.03
CA ARG A 32 -7.30 10.49 4.97
C ARG A 32 -5.89 10.37 4.43
N ARG A 33 -5.50 11.22 3.47
CA ARG A 33 -4.12 11.28 3.00
C ARG A 33 -3.14 11.57 4.12
N GLU A 34 -3.47 12.44 5.07
CA GLU A 34 -2.62 12.70 6.22
C GLU A 34 -2.58 11.52 7.20
N ILE A 35 -3.74 10.91 7.48
CA ILE A 35 -3.86 9.77 8.41
C ILE A 35 -3.12 8.54 7.87
N PHE A 36 -3.27 8.25 6.57
CA PHE A 36 -2.76 7.03 5.95
C PHE A 36 -1.38 7.20 5.30
N ALA A 37 -0.82 8.40 5.23
CA ALA A 37 0.55 8.61 4.73
C ALA A 37 1.59 7.62 5.31
N PRO A 38 1.57 7.28 6.62
CA PRO A 38 2.51 6.30 7.17
C PRO A 38 2.35 4.86 6.64
N TYR A 39 1.23 4.56 5.99
CA TYR A 39 0.87 3.24 5.46
C TYR A 39 1.08 3.12 3.94
N GLN A 40 1.61 4.15 3.28
CA GLN A 40 1.91 4.08 1.84
C GLN A 40 2.82 2.90 1.53
N VAL A 41 2.42 2.08 0.57
CA VAL A 41 3.26 1.01 0.05
C VAL A 41 4.27 1.62 -0.93
N ASN A 42 5.48 1.85 -0.42
CA ASN A 42 6.63 2.35 -1.15
C ASN A 42 7.78 1.34 -1.12
N GLN A 43 8.85 1.60 -1.89
CA GLN A 43 9.96 0.66 -1.99
C GLN A 43 10.58 0.35 -0.62
N ARG A 44 10.69 1.35 0.27
CA ARG A 44 11.24 1.15 1.62
C ARG A 44 10.42 0.13 2.43
N LEU A 45 9.08 0.19 2.35
CA LEU A 45 8.19 -0.76 3.03
C LEU A 45 8.30 -2.15 2.40
N MET A 46 8.36 -2.22 1.07
CA MET A 46 8.56 -3.50 0.37
C MET A 46 9.93 -4.12 0.65
N ASP A 47 10.98 -3.32 0.83
CA ASP A 47 12.33 -3.79 1.17
C ASP A 47 12.41 -4.38 2.58
N ALA A 48 11.60 -3.86 3.51
CA ALA A 48 11.47 -4.43 4.86
C ALA A 48 10.77 -5.80 4.86
N ALA A 49 9.92 -6.07 3.87
CA ALA A 49 9.25 -7.35 3.66
C ALA A 49 9.93 -8.13 2.52
N GLN A 50 11.17 -8.56 2.76
CA GLN A 50 11.98 -9.20 1.72
C GLN A 50 11.29 -10.48 1.22
N GLY A 51 11.06 -10.54 -0.09
CA GLY A 51 10.38 -11.68 -0.73
C GLY A 51 8.85 -11.60 -0.76
N ALA A 52 8.23 -10.60 -0.13
CA ALA A 52 6.79 -10.37 -0.25
C ALA A 52 6.41 -9.93 -1.67
N VAL A 53 5.28 -10.44 -2.18
CA VAL A 53 4.63 -9.91 -3.39
C VAL A 53 3.72 -8.72 -3.04
N PHE A 54 3.49 -7.83 -4.00
CA PHE A 54 2.58 -6.71 -3.87
C PHE A 54 1.27 -6.96 -4.61
N LEU A 55 0.15 -6.62 -3.98
CA LEU A 55 -1.22 -6.80 -4.47
C LEU A 55 -2.05 -5.52 -4.27
N HIS A 56 -2.98 -5.27 -5.20
CA HIS A 56 -3.93 -4.16 -5.16
C HIS A 56 -5.24 -4.59 -5.87
N CYS A 57 -6.41 -4.19 -5.36
CA CYS A 57 -7.72 -4.56 -5.96
C CYS A 57 -8.05 -3.80 -7.25
N LEU A 58 -7.50 -2.60 -7.40
CA LEU A 58 -7.77 -1.61 -8.45
C LEU A 58 -9.16 -0.95 -8.32
N PRO A 59 -9.31 0.31 -8.80
CA PRO A 59 -8.28 1.19 -9.35
C PRO A 59 -7.32 1.74 -8.28
N ALA A 60 -6.06 2.02 -8.66
CA ALA A 60 -5.05 2.58 -7.76
C ALA A 60 -4.85 4.09 -7.98
N HIS A 61 -4.64 4.85 -6.91
CA HIS A 61 -4.12 6.21 -6.88
C HIS A 61 -2.61 6.21 -6.61
N ARG A 62 -1.83 6.14 -7.69
CA ARG A 62 -0.37 6.27 -7.65
C ARG A 62 0.07 7.55 -6.94
N GLY A 63 1.02 7.41 -6.03
CA GLY A 63 1.50 8.48 -5.15
C GLY A 63 0.69 8.66 -3.87
N GLU A 64 -0.42 7.93 -3.70
CA GLU A 64 -1.19 7.84 -2.45
C GLU A 64 -0.94 6.49 -1.79
N GLU A 65 -1.83 5.50 -1.94
CA GLU A 65 -1.67 4.21 -1.26
C GLU A 65 -0.47 3.39 -1.76
N VAL A 66 -0.04 3.62 -2.99
CA VAL A 66 1.08 2.92 -3.62
C VAL A 66 1.92 3.88 -4.47
N THR A 67 3.24 3.66 -4.51
CA THR A 67 4.16 4.38 -5.39
C THR A 67 4.27 3.72 -6.78
N ASP A 68 4.67 4.48 -7.80
CA ASP A 68 4.86 3.94 -9.16
C ASP A 68 5.87 2.79 -9.20
N GLU A 69 6.98 2.93 -8.49
CA GLU A 69 8.04 1.92 -8.40
C GLU A 69 7.56 0.59 -7.83
N VAL A 70 6.61 0.60 -6.88
CA VAL A 70 6.01 -0.62 -6.35
C VAL A 70 4.97 -1.18 -7.31
N MET A 71 4.10 -0.32 -7.85
CA MET A 71 2.99 -0.73 -8.72
C MET A 71 3.48 -1.40 -10.01
N ASP A 72 4.54 -0.86 -10.62
CA ASP A 72 5.16 -1.39 -11.84
C ASP A 72 6.40 -2.25 -11.56
N GLY A 73 6.72 -2.47 -10.28
CA GLY A 73 7.91 -3.17 -9.84
C GLY A 73 7.84 -4.68 -10.08
N PRO A 74 8.99 -5.39 -10.02
CA PRO A 74 9.07 -6.82 -10.32
C PRO A 74 8.36 -7.72 -9.30
N ARG A 75 7.97 -7.17 -8.15
CA ARG A 75 7.21 -7.86 -7.09
C ARG A 75 5.71 -7.58 -7.15
N SER A 76 5.28 -6.69 -8.03
CA SER A 76 3.86 -6.45 -8.30
C SER A 76 3.27 -7.59 -9.08
N ILE A 77 2.11 -8.07 -8.65
CA ILE A 77 1.32 -9.09 -9.36
C ILE A 77 -0.12 -8.61 -9.63
N VAL A 78 -0.26 -7.29 -9.76
CA VAL A 78 -1.51 -6.59 -10.10
C VAL A 78 -1.83 -6.67 -11.59
#